data_AF-M3I6S4-F1
#
_entry.id   AF-M3I6S4-F1
#
_cell.length_a   1.000
_cell.length_b   1.000
_cell.length_c   1.000
_cell.angle_alpha   90.00
_cell.angle_beta   90.00
_cell.angle_gamma   90.00
#
_symmetry.space_group_name_H-M   'P 1'
#
loop_
_entity.id
_entity.type
_entity.pdbx_description
1 polymer ?
#
loop_
_entity_poly.entity_id
_entity_poly.type
_entity_poly.pdbx_seq_one_letter_code
_entity_poly.pdbx_strand_id
1 'polypeptide(L)'
;MPILPVHILGFIGNQRSDAIKDLSHGIIREEDWIQNDQMKRYLNDLYFGELDDVNATQIYSLVTKTESKWSSWIGDGIVEKPSLTLLSDKVYRKKSNPESRVHCLFETSHYQVMAHPQTSRILRGTLNDRMNF
;
A
#
# COMPACT_ATOMS: atom_id res chain seq x y z
N MET A 1 13.32 -28.57 9.37
CA MET A 1 11.89 -28.56 9.76
C MET A 1 11.19 -27.54 8.88
N PRO A 2 10.17 -27.90 8.08
CA PRO A 2 9.52 -26.93 7.21
C PRO A 2 8.68 -25.98 8.06
N ILE A 3 8.81 -24.69 7.78
CA ILE A 3 8.35 -23.58 8.59
C ILE A 3 6.86 -23.36 8.26
N LEU A 4 5.96 -23.72 9.18
CA LEU A 4 4.49 -23.59 9.06
C LEU A 4 3.99 -22.27 8.40
N PRO A 5 4.59 -21.09 8.64
CA PRO A 5 4.19 -19.82 8.01
C PRO A 5 4.40 -19.78 6.49
N VAL A 6 5.41 -20.48 5.96
CA VAL A 6 5.70 -20.52 4.52
C VAL A 6 4.62 -21.30 3.78
N HIS A 7 4.08 -22.35 4.40
CA HIS A 7 2.91 -23.05 3.85
C HIS A 7 1.65 -22.17 3.89
N ILE A 8 1.43 -21.39 4.96
CA ILE A 8 0.26 -20.50 5.04
C ILE A 8 0.33 -19.38 3.99
N LEU A 9 1.50 -18.74 3.81
CA LEU A 9 1.69 -17.72 2.77
C LEU A 9 1.59 -18.29 1.36
N GLY A 10 2.19 -19.46 1.11
CA GLY A 10 2.07 -20.15 -0.17
C GLY A 10 0.64 -20.58 -0.49
N PHE A 11 -0.12 -21.04 0.50
CA PHE A 11 -1.52 -21.47 0.33
C PHE A 11 -2.46 -20.28 0.13
N ILE A 12 -2.24 -19.17 0.85
CA ILE A 12 -3.00 -17.92 0.67
C ILE A 12 -2.66 -17.26 -0.67
N GLY A 13 -1.40 -17.29 -1.10
CA GLY A 13 -0.96 -16.79 -2.40
C GLY A 13 -1.51 -17.60 -3.59
N ASN A 14 -1.60 -18.94 -3.46
CA ASN A 14 -2.15 -19.80 -4.52
C ASN A 14 -3.69 -19.75 -4.64
N GLN A 15 -4.41 -19.31 -3.60
CA GLN A 15 -5.87 -19.20 -3.60
C GLN A 15 -6.38 -17.81 -3.99
N ARG A 16 -5.50 -16.83 -4.19
CA ARG A 16 -5.86 -15.48 -4.63
C ARG A 16 -6.03 -15.44 -6.14
N SER A 17 -7.09 -14.78 -6.61
CA SER A 17 -7.27 -14.50 -8.03
C SER A 17 -6.08 -13.71 -8.56
N ASP A 18 -5.80 -13.81 -9.86
CA ASP A 18 -4.65 -13.11 -10.45
C ASP A 18 -4.76 -11.60 -10.25
N ALA A 19 -5.97 -11.03 -10.27
CA ALA A 19 -6.23 -9.64 -9.91
C ALA A 19 -5.75 -9.23 -8.50
N ILE A 20 -5.85 -10.13 -7.50
CA ILE A 20 -5.36 -9.85 -6.14
C ILE A 20 -3.84 -9.98 -6.06
N LYS A 21 -3.24 -10.88 -6.87
CA LYS A 21 -1.78 -10.97 -6.98
C LYS A 21 -1.22 -9.73 -7.68
N ASP A 22 -1.91 -9.20 -8.68
CA ASP A 22 -1.50 -7.99 -9.36
C ASP A 22 -1.60 -6.78 -8.43
N LEU A 23 -2.70 -6.69 -7.66
CA LEU A 23 -2.90 -5.68 -6.62
C LEU A 23 -1.79 -5.71 -5.56
N SER A 24 -1.38 -6.90 -5.09
CA SER A 24 -0.35 -7.00 -4.05
C SER A 24 1.04 -6.52 -4.52
N HIS A 25 1.27 -6.46 -5.83
CA HIS A 25 2.51 -6.00 -6.45
C HIS A 25 2.37 -4.65 -7.18
N GLY A 26 1.19 -4.02 -7.14
CA GLY A 26 0.95 -2.73 -7.81
C GLY A 26 0.93 -2.78 -9.34
N ILE A 27 0.61 -3.94 -9.94
CA ILE A 27 0.56 -4.14 -11.39
C ILE A 27 -0.82 -3.69 -11.91
N ILE A 28 -0.88 -2.58 -12.64
CA ILE A 28 -2.14 -1.96 -13.07
C ILE A 28 -2.25 -1.83 -14.60
N ARG A 29 -1.14 -1.77 -15.35
CA ARG A 29 -1.16 -1.56 -16.80
C ARG A 29 -1.02 -2.88 -17.58
N GLU A 30 -1.61 -2.92 -18.77
CA GLU A 30 -1.61 -4.11 -19.63
C GLU A 30 -0.18 -4.49 -20.07
N GLU A 31 0.71 -3.51 -20.26
CA GLU A 31 2.11 -3.77 -20.61
C GLU A 31 2.88 -4.47 -19.47
N ASP A 32 2.52 -4.18 -18.22
CA ASP A 32 3.12 -4.81 -17.03
C ASP A 32 2.63 -6.27 -16.88
N TRP A 33 1.41 -6.56 -17.34
CA TRP A 33 0.85 -7.91 -17.38
C TRP A 33 1.52 -8.81 -18.41
N ILE A 34 2.05 -8.23 -19.49
CA ILE A 34 2.70 -8.96 -20.58
C ILE A 34 4.15 -9.33 -20.22
N GLN A 35 4.85 -8.51 -19.45
CA GLN A 35 6.26 -8.70 -19.07
C GLN A 35 6.48 -9.58 -17.83
N ASN A 36 5.53 -10.48 -17.55
CA ASN A 36 5.25 -11.07 -16.23
C ASN A 36 6.26 -12.11 -15.71
N ASP A 37 7.50 -11.69 -15.49
CA ASP A 37 8.48 -12.45 -14.71
C ASP A 37 8.33 -12.10 -13.23
N GLN A 38 8.03 -13.11 -12.38
CA GLN A 38 7.84 -12.92 -10.94
C GLN A 38 9.02 -12.20 -10.27
N MET A 39 10.25 -12.37 -10.76
CA MET A 39 11.41 -11.66 -10.21
C MET A 39 11.48 -10.20 -10.65
N LYS A 40 10.98 -9.87 -11.84
CA LYS A 40 10.91 -8.48 -12.32
C LYS A 40 9.85 -7.66 -11.59
N ARG A 41 8.81 -8.29 -11.04
CA ARG A 41 7.74 -7.62 -10.27
C ARG A 41 8.26 -6.83 -9.08
N TYR A 42 9.39 -7.24 -8.48
CA TYR A 42 9.99 -6.57 -7.33
C TYR A 42 11.08 -5.56 -7.72
N LEU A 43 11.53 -5.57 -8.97
CA LEU A 43 12.68 -4.78 -9.45
C LEU A 43 12.27 -3.62 -10.36
N ASN A 44 11.11 -3.72 -11.02
CA ASN A 44 10.64 -2.69 -11.93
C ASN A 44 9.98 -1.54 -11.18
N ASP A 45 10.31 -0.30 -11.58
CA ASP A 45 9.60 0.88 -11.12
C ASP A 45 8.26 0.97 -11.86
N LEU A 46 7.16 0.90 -11.11
CA LEU A 46 5.80 0.96 -11.63
C LEU A 46 5.15 2.35 -11.43
N TYR A 47 5.92 3.35 -11.00
CA TYR A 47 5.47 4.74 -10.89
C TYR A 47 6.08 5.59 -12.00
N PHE A 48 5.25 6.30 -12.76
CA PHE A 48 5.62 7.06 -13.97
C PHE A 48 5.35 8.56 -13.87
N GLY A 49 5.16 9.08 -12.65
CA GLY A 49 4.90 10.50 -12.40
C GLY A 49 3.42 10.89 -12.49
N GLU A 50 2.51 9.92 -12.65
CA GLU A 50 1.08 10.17 -12.83
C GLU A 50 0.39 10.85 -11.64
N LEU A 51 1.06 10.92 -10.48
CA LEU A 51 0.57 11.60 -9.26
C LEU A 51 1.38 12.85 -8.90
N ASP A 52 2.37 13.27 -9.71
CA ASP A 52 3.31 14.34 -9.34
C ASP A 52 2.62 15.69 -9.18
N ASP A 53 1.69 16.02 -10.06
CA ASP A 53 0.91 17.26 -10.02
C ASP A 53 -0.42 17.13 -9.28
N VAL A 54 -0.77 15.91 -8.84
CA VAL A 54 -2.03 15.67 -8.14
C VAL A 54 -1.90 16.11 -6.68
N ASN A 55 -2.78 17.02 -6.26
CA ASN A 55 -2.95 17.38 -4.87
C ASN A 55 -3.71 16.24 -4.15
N ALA A 56 -2.99 15.24 -3.65
CA ALA A 56 -3.56 14.07 -3.00
C ALA A 56 -2.92 13.80 -1.61
N THR A 57 -3.65 13.04 -0.82
CA THR A 57 -3.27 12.57 0.52
C THR A 57 -3.41 11.06 0.52
N GLN A 58 -2.42 10.36 1.07
CA GLN A 58 -2.42 8.92 1.18
C GLN A 58 -2.87 8.49 2.58
N ILE A 59 -3.76 7.50 2.62
CA ILE A 59 -4.11 6.76 3.82
C ILE A 59 -3.84 5.29 3.52
N TYR A 60 -3.03 4.63 4.34
CA TYR A 60 -2.78 3.19 4.26
C TYR A 60 -2.87 2.57 5.66
N SER A 61 -3.05 1.25 5.74
CA SER A 61 -3.11 0.54 7.01
C SER A 61 -2.01 -0.50 7.16
N LEU A 62 -1.72 -0.86 8.41
CA LEU A 62 -0.86 -1.98 8.77
C LEU A 62 -1.53 -2.75 9.90
N VAL A 63 -1.55 -4.09 9.81
CA VAL A 63 -2.15 -4.92 10.86
C VAL A 63 -1.34 -4.92 12.16
N THR A 64 -0.10 -4.46 12.14
CA THR A 64 0.79 -4.41 13.30
C THR A 64 1.60 -3.12 13.34
N LYS A 65 1.88 -2.65 14.57
CA LYS A 65 2.84 -1.57 14.85
C LYS A 65 4.28 -2.09 14.95
N THR A 66 4.44 -3.37 15.24
CA THR A 66 5.74 -3.94 15.61
C THR A 66 6.53 -4.32 14.37
N GLU A 67 7.71 -3.73 14.23
CA GLU A 67 8.71 -4.11 13.22
C GLU A 67 9.68 -5.15 13.81
N SER A 68 9.46 -6.41 13.44
CA SER A 68 10.40 -7.52 13.55
C SER A 68 10.97 -7.78 12.15
N LYS A 69 12.14 -8.43 12.05
CA LYS A 69 12.77 -8.77 10.75
C LYS A 69 11.83 -9.55 9.80
N TRP A 70 10.84 -10.25 10.35
CA TRP A 70 9.82 -11.00 9.60
C TRP A 70 8.51 -10.24 9.40
N SER A 71 8.22 -9.20 10.21
CA SER A 71 7.01 -8.38 10.06
C SER A 71 7.20 -7.15 9.18
N SER A 72 8.41 -6.91 8.66
CA SER A 72 8.69 -5.84 7.69
C SER A 72 7.94 -5.99 6.36
N TRP A 73 7.43 -7.19 6.04
CA TRP A 73 6.59 -7.46 4.87
C TRP A 73 5.09 -7.47 5.19
N ILE A 74 4.73 -7.57 6.47
CA ILE A 74 3.34 -7.63 6.91
C ILE A 74 2.70 -6.25 6.70
N GLY A 75 1.86 -6.15 5.67
CA GLY A 75 1.07 -4.96 5.37
C GLY A 75 -0.29 -4.96 6.04
N ASP A 76 -1.36 -4.85 5.27
CA ASP A 76 -2.74 -4.73 5.77
C ASP A 76 -3.52 -6.07 5.79
N GLY A 77 -2.82 -7.18 5.57
CA GLY A 77 -3.38 -8.53 5.46
C GLY A 77 -3.72 -8.94 4.02
N ILE A 78 -3.80 -8.00 3.08
CA ILE A 78 -4.01 -8.26 1.65
C ILE A 78 -2.80 -7.80 0.85
N VAL A 79 -2.42 -6.53 1.00
CA VAL A 79 -1.31 -5.88 0.31
C VAL A 79 -0.10 -5.86 1.22
N GLU A 80 1.09 -6.08 0.63
CA GLU A 80 2.34 -6.09 1.38
C GLU A 80 2.80 -4.68 1.72
N LYS A 81 3.51 -4.54 2.84
CA LYS A 81 3.98 -3.23 3.32
C LYS A 81 4.81 -2.45 2.28
N PRO A 82 5.77 -3.06 1.56
CA PRO A 82 6.54 -2.33 0.55
C PRO A 82 5.67 -1.70 -0.54
N SER A 83 4.62 -2.40 -0.97
CA SER A 83 3.66 -1.88 -1.94
C SER A 83 2.82 -0.73 -1.35
N LEU A 84 2.37 -0.86 -0.10
CA LEU A 84 1.60 0.17 0.60
C LEU A 84 2.40 1.47 0.81
N THR A 85 3.71 1.36 1.08
CA THR A 85 4.57 2.51 1.38
C THR A 85 5.27 3.10 0.15
N LEU A 86 5.23 2.42 -1.00
CA LEU A 86 5.94 2.83 -2.21
C LEU A 86 5.68 4.30 -2.59
N LEU A 87 4.40 4.68 -2.69
CA LEU A 87 4.00 6.04 -3.06
C LEU A 87 4.23 7.05 -1.92
N SER A 88 4.20 6.61 -0.66
CA SER A 88 4.50 7.45 0.49
C SER A 88 5.87 8.11 0.33
N ASP A 89 6.86 7.29 -0.02
CA ASP A 89 8.26 7.70 -0.14
C ASP A 89 8.57 8.33 -1.49
N LYS A 90 7.99 7.82 -2.58
CA LYS A 90 8.26 8.32 -3.92
C LYS A 90 7.61 9.65 -4.21
N VAL A 91 6.40 9.88 -3.69
CA VAL A 91 5.52 10.97 -4.11
C VAL A 91 5.13 11.86 -2.93
N TYR A 92 4.40 11.31 -1.97
CA TYR A 92 3.62 12.12 -1.03
C TYR A 92 4.48 12.85 0.00
N ARG A 93 5.54 12.22 0.51
CA ARG A 93 6.49 12.87 1.46
C ARG A 93 7.38 13.93 0.81
N LYS A 94 7.42 14.01 -0.52
CA LYS A 94 8.18 15.05 -1.25
C LYS A 94 7.34 16.30 -1.54
N LYS A 95 6.01 16.22 -1.38
CA LYS A 95 5.10 17.35 -1.56
C LYS A 95 5.14 18.28 -0.36
N SER A 96 4.63 19.50 -0.55
CA SER A 96 4.45 20.47 0.53
C SER A 96 3.59 19.89 1.66
N ASN A 97 3.95 20.21 2.91
CA ASN A 97 3.31 19.73 4.14
C ASN A 97 3.34 18.19 4.29
N PRO A 98 4.52 17.54 4.21
CA PRO A 98 4.62 16.08 4.13
C PRO A 98 3.96 15.34 5.31
N GLU A 99 3.98 15.92 6.50
CA GLU A 99 3.34 15.38 7.72
C GLU A 99 1.80 15.27 7.60
N SER A 100 1.15 16.08 6.76
CA SER A 100 -0.29 15.97 6.51
C SER A 100 -0.64 15.12 5.29
N ARG A 101 0.36 14.60 4.57
CA ARG A 101 0.18 13.90 3.28
C ARG A 101 0.12 12.39 3.39
N VAL A 102 0.70 11.80 4.43
CA VAL A 102 0.78 10.34 4.58
C VAL A 102 0.29 9.94 5.96
N HIS A 103 -0.77 9.11 6.00
CA HIS A 103 -1.38 8.64 7.23
C HIS A 103 -1.36 7.12 7.29
N CYS A 104 -0.75 6.59 8.35
CA CYS A 104 -0.70 5.15 8.62
C CYS A 104 -1.70 4.78 9.72
N LEU A 105 -2.64 3.89 9.40
CA LEU A 105 -3.62 3.32 10.33
C LEU A 105 -3.09 1.99 10.84
N PHE A 106 -2.60 1.97 12.06
CA PHE A 106 -2.11 0.75 12.68
C PHE A 106 -3.23 -0.14 13.22
N GLU A 107 -2.92 -1.42 13.43
CA GLU A 107 -3.86 -2.41 13.96
C GLU A 107 -5.15 -2.49 13.11
N THR A 108 -5.01 -2.22 11.81
CA THR A 108 -6.12 -2.08 10.87
C THR A 108 -5.85 -2.94 9.64
N SER A 109 -6.82 -3.76 9.24
CA SER A 109 -6.74 -4.56 8.01
C SER A 109 -7.23 -3.78 6.78
N HIS A 110 -6.97 -4.33 5.58
CA HIS A 110 -7.39 -3.76 4.30
C HIS A 110 -8.88 -3.39 4.29
N TYR A 111 -9.74 -4.30 4.76
CA TYR A 111 -11.20 -4.13 4.75
C TYR A 111 -11.72 -3.09 5.75
N GLN A 112 -10.89 -2.66 6.70
CA GLN A 112 -11.29 -1.75 7.77
C GLN A 112 -10.88 -0.30 7.50
N VAL A 113 -10.04 -0.04 6.49
CA VAL A 113 -9.49 1.30 6.20
C VAL A 113 -10.59 2.36 6.09
N MET A 114 -11.64 2.09 5.31
CA MET A 114 -12.71 3.06 5.08
C MET A 114 -13.58 3.32 6.33
N ALA A 115 -13.77 2.31 7.17
CA ALA A 115 -14.57 2.41 8.39
C ALA A 115 -13.77 2.91 9.60
N HIS A 116 -12.45 3.02 9.48
CA HIS A 116 -11.60 3.42 10.60
C HIS A 116 -11.92 4.87 11.04
N PRO A 117 -12.09 5.16 12.34
CA PRO A 117 -12.49 6.49 12.81
C PRO A 117 -11.55 7.62 12.37
N GLN A 118 -10.24 7.33 12.28
CA GLN A 118 -9.26 8.32 11.81
C GLN A 118 -9.42 8.65 10.33
N THR A 119 -9.89 7.73 9.49
CA THR A 119 -10.08 7.95 8.05
C THR A 119 -11.03 9.10 7.80
N SER A 120 -12.18 9.09 8.47
CA SER A 120 -13.17 10.18 8.36
C SER A 120 -12.60 11.53 8.83
N ARG A 121 -11.76 11.53 9.88
CA ARG A 121 -11.10 12.74 10.39
C ARG A 121 -10.10 13.29 9.38
N ILE A 122 -9.26 12.44 8.79
CA ILE A 122 -8.25 12.80 7.79
C ILE A 122 -8.93 13.33 6.52
N LEU A 123 -10.00 12.66 6.05
CA LEU A 123 -10.78 13.08 4.89
C LEU A 123 -11.36 14.48 5.09
N ARG A 124 -11.99 14.74 6.25
CA ARG A 124 -12.51 16.08 6.56
C ARG A 124 -11.43 17.15 6.59
N GLY A 125 -10.28 16.85 7.20
CA GLY A 125 -9.13 17.78 7.19
C GLY A 125 -8.66 18.09 5.77
N THR A 126 -8.48 17.05 4.96
CA THR A 126 -8.02 17.18 3.56
C THR A 126 -9.01 17.97 2.70
N LEU A 127 -10.31 17.82 2.92
CA LEU A 127 -11.34 18.56 2.19
C LEU A 127 -11.43 20.02 2.65
N ASN A 128 -11.34 20.27 3.95
CA ASN A 128 -11.38 21.63 4.50
C ASN A 128 -10.15 22.46 4.09
N ASP A 129 -8.96 21.86 4.08
CA ASP A 129 -7.75 22.51 3.59
C ASP A 129 -7.88 22.96 2.13
N ARG A 130 -8.70 22.26 1.32
CA ARG A 130 -8.95 22.61 -0.09
C ARG A 130 -9.99 23.71 -0.28
N MET A 131 -10.87 23.95 0.69
CA MET A 131 -11.90 25.01 0.59
C MET A 131 -11.38 26.39 0.99
N ASN A 132 -10.15 26.47 1.50
CA ASN A 132 -9.51 27.72 1.94
C ASN A 132 -8.47 28.27 0.94
N PHE A 133 -8.46 27.77 -0.30
CA PHE A 133 -7.65 28.28 -1.41
C PHE A 133 -8.53 28.93 -2.47
#